data_AF-A0A970UKA0-F1
#
_entry.id   AF-A0A970UKA0-F1
#
_cell.length_a   1.000
_cell.length_b   1.000
_cell.length_c   1.000
_cell.angle_alpha   90.00
_cell.angle_beta   90.00
_cell.angle_gamma   90.00
#
_symmetry.space_group_name_H-M   'P 1'
#
loop_
_entity.id
_entity.type
_entity.pdbx_description
1 polymer ?
#
loop_
_entity_poly.entity_id
_entity_poly.type
_entity_poly.pdbx_seq_one_letter_code
_entity_poly.pdbx_strand_id
1 'polypeptide(L)'
;MKNLLNKSSKLLCLTLSIVLLLLIPAACDASPSASEMTESTSEGSTTLLTAVPTLTDTQSEESTAAPPTPTPIPLVLTEPFETAPPNTKYKPVSADQTRAPGVITQAEYSVTIMTDKLVRPWAIDVLPDGRFVITEKGGTLRIMTSDGQLSAPIGGFPEVDDRSQGGLLDIAPAPDFSSSRMLYFTLAEATDQGSLTAVGRGRLSDDETIVENFEIVWRAIPYYDNSAHFGSRPEFDV
;
A
#
# COMPACT_ATOMS: atom_id res chain seq x y z
N MET A 1 35.13 47.33 -10.22
CA MET A 1 36.24 46.35 -10.25
C MET A 1 36.97 46.41 -8.92
N LYS A 2 36.76 45.41 -8.05
CA LYS A 2 37.61 45.09 -6.88
C LYS A 2 37.15 43.73 -6.34
N ASN A 3 37.80 42.68 -6.85
CA ASN A 3 37.95 41.40 -6.16
C ASN A 3 38.96 41.60 -5.03
N LEU A 4 38.77 40.95 -3.88
CA LEU A 4 39.79 40.26 -3.06
C LEU A 4 39.29 40.08 -1.61
N LEU A 5 39.64 38.94 -1.01
CA LEU A 5 39.36 38.42 0.35
C LEU A 5 37.98 37.74 0.51
N ASN A 6 37.83 36.50 0.97
CA ASN A 6 38.73 35.67 1.77
C ASN A 6 38.37 34.17 1.62
N LYS A 7 39.37 33.30 1.45
CA LYS A 7 39.23 31.83 1.46
C LYS A 7 40.39 31.24 2.27
N SER A 8 40.09 30.16 3.01
CA SER A 8 41.02 29.22 3.68
C SER A 8 41.51 29.68 5.08
N SER A 9 41.74 28.82 6.08
CA SER A 9 41.74 27.36 6.15
C SER A 9 42.08 26.92 7.59
N LYS A 10 41.27 25.97 8.12
CA LYS A 10 41.63 24.73 8.87
C LYS A 10 42.50 24.76 10.14
N LEU A 11 42.28 23.66 10.90
CA LEU A 11 43.11 23.02 11.95
C LEU A 11 42.95 23.63 13.36
N LEU A 12 42.81 22.90 14.47
CA LEU A 12 43.12 21.52 14.85
C LEU A 12 42.65 21.34 16.32
N CYS A 13 41.96 20.25 16.72
CA CYS A 13 42.36 19.42 17.88
C CYS A 13 41.43 18.22 18.08
N LEU A 14 42.05 17.05 17.98
CA LEU A 14 41.59 15.68 18.17
C LEU A 14 42.34 15.14 19.40
N THR A 15 41.67 14.44 20.33
CA THR A 15 42.19 13.44 21.32
C THR A 15 41.15 13.24 22.44
N LEU A 16 40.86 12.10 23.08
CA LEU A 16 41.34 10.72 23.07
C LEU A 16 40.42 9.88 24.00
N SER A 17 40.32 8.58 23.75
CA SER A 17 39.54 7.50 24.40
C SER A 17 39.75 7.26 25.91
N ILE A 18 38.83 6.48 26.54
CA ILE A 18 39.01 5.41 27.58
C ILE A 18 37.59 4.86 27.93
N VAL A 19 37.16 3.68 27.45
CA VAL A 19 37.17 2.33 28.08
C VAL A 19 36.70 2.26 29.54
N LEU A 20 35.53 1.65 29.79
CA LEU A 20 35.27 0.92 31.04
C LEU A 20 34.36 -0.30 30.79
N LEU A 21 34.95 -1.46 31.05
CA LEU A 21 34.39 -2.81 31.09
C LEU A 21 33.83 -3.07 32.50
N LEU A 22 32.67 -3.70 32.65
CA LEU A 22 32.34 -4.54 33.81
C LEU A 22 31.23 -5.55 33.48
N LEU A 23 31.61 -6.83 33.60
CA LEU A 23 30.75 -8.01 33.66
C LEU A 23 29.86 -7.98 34.92
N ILE A 24 28.73 -8.71 34.89
CA ILE A 24 28.39 -9.80 35.84
C ILE A 24 27.23 -10.67 35.28
N PRO A 25 27.19 -11.99 35.57
CA PRO A 25 26.33 -12.99 34.93
C PRO A 25 25.20 -13.51 35.87
N ALA A 26 24.57 -14.63 35.44
CA ALA A 26 23.65 -15.54 36.16
C ALA A 26 22.15 -15.21 36.02
N ALA A 27 21.21 -16.15 35.98
CA ALA A 27 21.15 -17.60 35.79
C ALA A 27 19.66 -18.00 35.82
N CYS A 28 19.37 -19.26 35.45
CA CYS A 28 18.19 -20.08 35.77
C CYS A 28 16.82 -19.66 35.18
N ASP A 29 16.21 -20.45 34.30
CA ASP A 29 15.61 -21.79 34.50
C ASP A 29 14.17 -21.68 35.05
N ALA A 30 13.19 -22.10 34.24
CA ALA A 30 11.95 -22.76 34.65
C ALA A 30 10.97 -22.87 33.46
N SER A 31 10.82 -24.09 32.95
CA SER A 31 9.61 -24.58 32.27
C SER A 31 8.35 -24.37 33.13
N PRO A 32 7.16 -24.52 32.54
CA PRO A 32 6.38 -25.67 32.99
C PRO A 32 5.73 -26.49 31.88
N SER A 33 5.65 -27.78 32.19
CA SER A 33 4.89 -28.85 31.58
C SER A 33 3.37 -28.68 31.69
N ALA A 34 2.63 -29.14 30.68
CA ALA A 34 1.32 -29.79 30.79
C ALA A 34 1.12 -30.60 29.50
N SER A 35 1.33 -31.93 29.51
CA SER A 35 0.35 -32.99 29.77
C SER A 35 -0.90 -32.95 28.86
N GLU A 36 -0.77 -33.58 27.69
CA GLU A 36 -1.48 -34.79 27.26
C GLU A 36 -2.97 -35.04 27.65
N MET A 37 -3.69 -35.55 26.63
CA MET A 37 -4.89 -36.41 26.65
C MET A 37 -6.24 -35.70 26.94
N THR A 38 -7.35 -35.95 26.23
CA THR A 38 -7.84 -37.15 25.54
C THR A 38 -8.81 -36.80 24.42
N GLU A 39 -8.72 -37.57 23.33
CA GLU A 39 -9.72 -37.78 22.29
C GLU A 39 -10.88 -38.65 22.84
N SER A 40 -12.13 -38.35 22.47
CA SER A 40 -13.23 -39.32 22.57
C SER A 40 -14.25 -39.12 21.46
N THR A 41 -14.12 -39.95 20.43
CA THR A 41 -15.15 -40.26 19.43
C THR A 41 -16.24 -41.11 20.08
N SER A 42 -17.49 -40.88 19.68
CA SER A 42 -18.63 -41.76 20.01
C SER A 42 -19.63 -41.73 18.86
N GLU A 43 -19.57 -42.73 18.00
CA GLU A 43 -20.64 -43.06 17.07
C GLU A 43 -21.80 -43.75 17.81
N GLY A 44 -23.03 -43.40 17.44
CA GLY A 44 -24.25 -44.01 17.95
C GLY A 44 -25.30 -44.10 16.85
N SER A 45 -25.33 -45.26 16.19
CA SER A 45 -26.34 -45.68 15.22
C SER A 45 -27.64 -46.08 15.93
N THR A 46 -28.80 -45.61 15.47
CA THR A 46 -30.10 -46.26 15.71
C THR A 46 -31.11 -45.84 14.64
N THR A 47 -31.68 -46.84 13.97
CA THR A 47 -32.73 -46.72 12.95
C THR A 47 -34.09 -47.10 13.56
N LEU A 48 -35.17 -46.37 13.24
CA LEU A 48 -36.41 -46.87 12.58
C LEU A 48 -37.67 -46.01 12.88
N LEU A 49 -38.38 -45.66 11.78
CA LEU A 49 -39.85 -45.58 11.56
C LEU A 49 -40.65 -44.57 12.43
N THR A 50 -41.57 -43.72 11.98
CA THR A 50 -42.49 -43.62 10.82
C THR A 50 -43.22 -42.26 10.95
N ALA A 51 -43.50 -41.54 9.86
CA ALA A 51 -44.77 -40.83 9.62
C ALA A 51 -44.71 -40.04 8.30
N VAL A 52 -45.75 -40.21 7.48
CA VAL A 52 -46.00 -39.54 6.19
C VAL A 52 -46.74 -38.22 6.47
N PRO A 53 -46.41 -37.12 5.77
CA PRO A 53 -47.37 -36.60 4.80
C PRO A 53 -46.70 -36.16 3.49
N THR A 54 -47.34 -36.51 2.39
CA THR A 54 -47.09 -35.97 1.06
C THR A 54 -47.41 -34.47 1.07
N LEU A 55 -46.37 -33.64 1.10
CA LEU A 55 -46.48 -32.21 0.78
C LEU A 55 -45.95 -32.03 -0.64
N THR A 56 -46.86 -31.71 -1.55
CA THR A 56 -46.57 -31.15 -2.85
C THR A 56 -45.82 -29.84 -2.66
N ASP A 57 -44.50 -29.87 -2.78
CA ASP A 57 -43.70 -28.65 -2.90
C ASP A 57 -43.61 -28.29 -4.39
N THR A 58 -44.42 -27.32 -4.79
CA THR A 58 -44.28 -26.67 -6.10
C THR A 58 -43.00 -25.86 -6.04
N GLN A 59 -41.87 -26.48 -6.41
CA GLN A 59 -40.66 -25.73 -6.75
C GLN A 59 -40.95 -24.93 -8.02
N SER A 60 -41.32 -23.67 -7.85
CA SER A 60 -41.01 -22.65 -8.83
C SER A 60 -39.49 -22.53 -8.86
N GLU A 61 -38.86 -23.33 -9.73
CA GLU A 61 -37.49 -23.08 -10.20
C GLU A 61 -37.51 -21.75 -10.97
N GLU A 62 -37.38 -20.65 -10.23
CA GLU A 62 -36.97 -19.39 -10.83
C GLU A 62 -35.49 -19.53 -11.18
N SER A 63 -35.26 -20.14 -12.34
CA SER A 63 -33.99 -20.13 -13.05
C SER A 63 -33.60 -18.66 -13.24
N THR A 64 -32.81 -18.14 -12.29
CA THR A 64 -32.10 -16.89 -12.47
C THR A 64 -31.05 -17.17 -13.52
N ALA A 65 -31.46 -17.02 -14.79
CA ALA A 65 -30.55 -17.02 -15.92
C ALA A 65 -29.44 -16.01 -15.60
N ALA A 66 -28.19 -16.45 -15.71
CA ALA A 66 -27.05 -15.57 -15.59
C ALA A 66 -27.28 -14.32 -16.46
N PRO A 67 -26.96 -13.10 -15.97
CA PRO A 67 -27.10 -11.90 -16.78
C PRO A 67 -26.39 -12.13 -18.12
N PRO A 68 -27.00 -11.73 -19.26
CA PRO A 68 -26.42 -12.00 -20.56
C PRO A 68 -25.02 -11.42 -20.60
N THR A 69 -24.04 -12.25 -20.95
CA THR A 69 -22.67 -11.80 -21.17
C THR A 69 -22.72 -10.62 -22.14
N PRO A 70 -22.23 -9.43 -21.74
CA PRO A 70 -22.26 -8.28 -22.63
C PRO A 70 -21.49 -8.64 -23.90
N THR A 71 -22.15 -8.48 -25.05
CA THR A 71 -21.48 -8.71 -26.34
C THR A 71 -20.39 -7.64 -26.48
N PRO A 72 -19.12 -8.02 -26.68
CA PRO A 72 -18.03 -7.05 -26.83
C PRO A 72 -18.32 -6.15 -28.02
N ILE A 73 -18.34 -4.84 -27.79
CA ILE A 73 -18.42 -3.86 -28.87
C ILE A 73 -17.07 -3.93 -29.61
N PRO A 74 -17.05 -4.14 -30.94
CA PRO A 74 -15.81 -4.16 -31.71
C PRO A 74 -15.04 -2.85 -31.53
N LEU A 75 -13.77 -2.93 -31.17
CA LEU A 75 -12.91 -1.75 -31.04
C LEU A 75 -12.67 -1.12 -32.41
N VAL A 76 -12.97 0.17 -32.54
CA VAL A 76 -12.58 0.96 -33.71
C VAL A 76 -11.14 1.41 -33.51
N LEU A 77 -10.22 0.81 -34.26
CA LEU A 77 -8.81 1.16 -34.23
C LEU A 77 -8.58 2.46 -35.00
N THR A 78 -7.76 3.33 -34.41
CA THR A 78 -7.33 4.60 -34.98
C THR A 78 -5.81 4.63 -35.08
N GLU A 79 -5.26 5.68 -35.68
CA GLU A 79 -3.82 5.88 -35.69
C GLU A 79 -3.24 5.89 -34.26
N PRO A 80 -2.01 5.40 -34.06
CA PRO A 80 -1.35 5.40 -32.76
C PRO A 80 -1.28 6.79 -32.15
N PHE A 81 -1.57 6.90 -30.85
CA PHE A 81 -1.46 8.17 -30.12
C PHE A 81 -0.01 8.69 -30.09
N GLU A 82 0.93 7.78 -29.84
CA GLU A 82 2.35 8.11 -29.80
C GLU A 82 2.90 8.30 -31.22
N THR A 83 3.33 9.53 -31.54
CA THR A 83 3.86 9.89 -32.87
C THR A 83 5.32 10.36 -32.86
N ALA A 84 5.90 10.62 -31.68
CA ALA A 84 7.29 11.10 -31.54
C ALA A 84 8.31 10.05 -32.02
N PRO A 85 9.48 10.41 -32.58
CA PRO A 85 10.50 9.45 -33.01
C PRO A 85 10.92 8.46 -31.89
N PRO A 86 11.39 7.23 -32.23
CA PRO A 86 11.90 6.30 -31.24
C PRO A 86 13.00 6.92 -30.37
N ASN A 87 12.97 6.68 -29.06
CA ASN A 87 14.00 7.13 -28.12
C ASN A 87 15.28 6.27 -28.15
N THR A 88 15.31 5.25 -29.00
CA THR A 88 16.41 4.29 -29.13
C THR A 88 16.54 3.78 -30.57
N LYS A 89 17.66 3.14 -30.88
CA LYS A 89 17.95 2.50 -32.17
C LYS A 89 17.56 1.01 -32.20
N TYR A 90 17.05 0.46 -31.10
CA TYR A 90 16.59 -0.94 -31.08
C TYR A 90 15.45 -1.14 -32.09
N LYS A 91 15.54 -2.23 -32.86
CA LYS A 91 14.50 -2.61 -33.81
C LYS A 91 13.45 -3.47 -33.09
N PRO A 92 12.15 -3.14 -33.21
CA PRO A 92 11.09 -4.02 -32.74
C PRO A 92 11.18 -5.39 -33.42
N VAL A 93 10.78 -6.43 -32.69
CA VAL A 93 10.68 -7.82 -33.17
C VAL A 93 9.54 -7.95 -34.18
N SER A 94 8.47 -7.16 -34.03
CA SER A 94 7.35 -7.05 -34.97
C SER A 94 6.87 -5.60 -35.10
N ALA A 95 6.11 -5.30 -36.15
CA ALA A 95 5.56 -3.96 -36.35
C ALA A 95 4.62 -3.53 -35.20
N ASP A 96 3.83 -4.46 -34.67
CA ASP A 96 2.81 -4.20 -33.64
C ASP A 96 3.39 -4.03 -32.23
N GLN A 97 4.67 -4.36 -32.01
CA GLN A 97 5.32 -4.21 -30.71
C GLN A 97 5.44 -2.73 -30.28
N THR A 98 5.45 -1.81 -31.24
CA THR A 98 5.48 -0.36 -30.99
C THR A 98 4.31 0.28 -31.69
N ARG A 99 3.89 1.47 -31.26
CA ARG A 99 2.80 2.22 -31.89
C ARG A 99 1.50 1.41 -31.89
N ALA A 100 1.06 0.98 -30.71
CA ALA A 100 -0.25 0.36 -30.57
C ALA A 100 -1.30 1.29 -31.21
N PRO A 101 -2.23 0.75 -32.03
CA PRO A 101 -3.31 1.54 -32.61
C PRO A 101 -4.07 2.27 -31.50
N GLY A 102 -4.42 3.54 -31.74
CA GLY A 102 -5.25 4.29 -30.81
C GLY A 102 -6.64 3.66 -30.73
N VAL A 103 -7.27 3.73 -29.56
CA VAL A 103 -8.67 3.33 -29.38
C VAL A 103 -9.41 4.51 -28.76
N ILE A 104 -10.52 4.91 -29.39
CA ILE A 104 -11.41 5.91 -28.80
C ILE A 104 -12.44 5.14 -27.98
N THR A 105 -12.49 5.41 -26.68
CA THR A 105 -13.53 4.87 -25.82
C THR A 105 -14.90 5.40 -26.29
N GLN A 106 -15.84 4.49 -26.51
CA GLN A 106 -17.24 4.83 -26.78
C GLN A 106 -18.06 4.95 -25.49
N ALA A 107 -17.48 4.58 -24.35
CA ALA A 107 -18.14 4.71 -23.06
C ALA A 107 -18.20 6.18 -22.67
N GLU A 108 -19.41 6.70 -22.48
CA GLU A 108 -19.61 8.00 -21.86
C GLU A 108 -19.16 7.92 -20.39
N TYR A 109 -18.40 8.91 -19.95
CA TYR A 109 -18.02 9.08 -18.55
C TYR A 109 -18.24 10.53 -18.14
N SER A 110 -18.57 10.72 -16.87
CA SER A 110 -18.63 12.04 -16.26
C SER A 110 -17.45 12.22 -15.32
N VAL A 111 -16.89 13.42 -15.29
CA VAL A 111 -15.80 13.79 -14.38
C VAL A 111 -16.33 14.85 -13.44
N THR A 112 -16.21 14.59 -12.14
CA THR A 112 -16.55 15.54 -11.09
C THR A 112 -15.34 15.74 -10.20
N ILE A 113 -14.98 17.00 -9.94
CA ILE A 113 -13.91 17.34 -9.01
C ILE A 113 -14.47 17.22 -7.59
N MET A 114 -13.99 16.26 -6.82
CA MET A 114 -14.37 16.10 -5.41
C MET A 114 -13.63 17.09 -4.51
N THR A 115 -12.34 17.32 -4.80
CA THR A 115 -11.51 18.27 -4.08
C THR A 115 -10.32 18.71 -4.93
N ASP A 116 -9.85 19.94 -4.71
CA ASP A 116 -8.64 20.52 -5.31
C ASP A 116 -7.59 20.89 -4.25
N LYS A 117 -7.80 20.48 -2.99
CA LYS A 117 -7.02 20.90 -1.82
C LYS A 117 -5.84 19.99 -1.46
N LEU A 118 -5.67 18.88 -2.18
CA LEU A 118 -4.59 17.91 -1.95
C LEU A 118 -3.24 18.47 -2.41
N VAL A 119 -2.18 18.16 -1.67
CA VAL A 119 -0.81 18.59 -1.98
C VAL A 119 0.01 17.39 -2.41
N ARG A 120 0.27 17.28 -3.72
CA ARG A 120 1.05 16.16 -4.32
C ARG A 120 0.50 14.78 -3.86
N PRO A 121 -0.80 14.49 -4.07
CA PRO A 121 -1.36 13.19 -3.71
C PRO A 121 -0.66 12.07 -4.49
N TRP A 122 -0.50 10.91 -3.86
CA TRP A 122 0.14 9.75 -4.46
C TRP A 122 -0.81 8.58 -4.64
N ALA A 123 -1.33 8.02 -3.55
CA ALA A 123 -2.27 6.90 -3.57
C ALA A 123 -3.58 7.25 -2.85
N ILE A 124 -4.61 6.49 -3.19
CA ILE A 124 -5.94 6.55 -2.60
C ILE A 124 -6.45 5.13 -2.42
N ASP A 125 -7.08 4.86 -1.28
CA ASP A 125 -7.83 3.63 -1.03
C ASP A 125 -9.14 3.94 -0.29
N VAL A 126 -10.05 2.98 -0.25
CA VAL A 126 -11.37 3.10 0.35
C VAL A 126 -11.38 2.43 1.72
N LEU A 127 -11.78 3.18 2.75
CA LEU A 127 -12.00 2.66 4.08
C LEU A 127 -13.34 1.90 4.16
N PRO A 128 -13.53 0.98 5.11
CA PRO A 128 -14.78 0.21 5.25
C PRO A 128 -16.05 1.06 5.46
N ASP A 129 -15.91 2.31 5.89
CA ASP A 129 -17.02 3.26 6.06
C ASP A 129 -17.33 4.08 4.79
N GLY A 130 -16.63 3.81 3.68
CA GLY A 130 -16.82 4.47 2.39
C GLY A 130 -16.07 5.80 2.24
N ARG A 131 -15.30 6.23 3.24
CA ARG A 131 -14.37 7.36 3.09
C ARG A 131 -13.12 6.92 2.35
N PHE A 132 -12.39 7.90 1.83
CA PHE A 132 -11.11 7.68 1.17
C PHE A 132 -9.96 8.02 2.10
N VAL A 133 -8.91 7.20 2.07
CA VAL A 133 -7.63 7.48 2.70
C VAL A 133 -6.60 7.75 1.61
N ILE A 134 -5.88 8.87 1.72
CA ILE A 134 -5.05 9.41 0.64
C ILE A 134 -3.68 9.75 1.18
N THR A 135 -2.62 9.26 0.55
CA THR A 135 -1.24 9.66 0.88
C THR A 135 -0.84 10.88 0.07
N GLU A 136 -0.10 11.78 0.72
CA GLU A 136 0.56 12.91 0.10
C GLU A 136 2.06 12.68 0.14
N LYS A 137 2.71 12.88 -1.00
CA LYS A 137 4.12 12.54 -1.24
C LYS A 137 5.08 13.15 -0.20
N GLY A 138 4.70 14.28 0.40
CA GLY A 138 5.46 14.98 1.44
C GLY A 138 5.48 14.32 2.83
N GLY A 139 4.88 13.14 3.00
CA GLY A 139 4.88 12.44 4.30
C GLY A 139 3.67 12.72 5.16
N THR A 140 2.51 12.99 4.54
CA THR A 140 1.24 13.19 5.25
C THR A 140 0.13 12.31 4.67
N LEU A 141 -0.84 11.99 5.51
CA LEU A 141 -2.06 11.27 5.16
C LEU A 141 -3.25 12.23 5.21
N ARG A 142 -4.27 11.98 4.40
CA ARG A 142 -5.56 12.68 4.40
C ARG A 142 -6.69 11.67 4.44
N ILE A 143 -7.80 12.04 5.07
CA ILE A 143 -9.07 11.34 4.97
C ILE A 143 -10.05 12.26 4.25
N MET A 144 -10.74 11.73 3.25
CA MET A 144 -11.73 12.46 2.48
C MET A 144 -13.07 11.73 2.52
N THR A 145 -14.16 12.45 2.76
CA THR A 145 -15.51 11.91 2.67
C THR A 145 -15.95 11.75 1.22
N SER A 146 -17.02 10.99 0.98
CA SER A 146 -17.57 10.77 -0.37
C SER A 146 -18.18 12.02 -1.01
N ASP A 147 -18.42 13.09 -0.25
CA ASP A 147 -18.82 14.42 -0.73
C ASP A 147 -17.63 15.38 -0.89
N GLY A 148 -16.39 14.92 -0.67
CA GLY A 148 -15.17 15.70 -0.94
C GLY A 148 -14.64 16.54 0.22
N GLN A 149 -15.20 16.41 1.43
CA GLN A 149 -14.65 17.08 2.61
C GLN A 149 -13.35 16.40 3.03
N LEU A 150 -12.31 17.21 3.23
CA LEU A 150 -10.95 16.75 3.48
C LEU A 150 -10.55 17.07 4.93
N SER A 151 -9.98 16.09 5.64
CA SER A 151 -9.41 16.22 7.00
C SER A 151 -8.26 17.23 7.05
N ALA A 152 -7.70 17.53 8.23
CA ALA A 152 -6.35 18.13 8.31
C ALA A 152 -5.28 17.10 7.85
N PRO A 153 -4.03 17.53 7.54
CA PRO A 153 -2.94 16.58 7.30
C PRO A 153 -2.68 15.75 8.56
N ILE A 154 -2.60 14.44 8.38
CA ILE A 154 -2.35 13.45 9.43
C ILE A 154 -0.88 13.01 9.31
N GLY A 155 -0.12 13.17 10.40
CA GLY A 155 1.29 12.81 10.47
C GLY A 155 1.52 11.43 11.11
N GLY A 156 2.72 11.23 11.66
CA GLY A 156 3.11 9.98 12.34
C GLY A 156 4.08 9.09 11.55
N PHE A 157 4.62 9.61 10.45
CA PHE A 157 5.57 8.90 9.58
C PHE A 157 7.01 9.28 9.91
N PRO A 158 8.00 8.41 9.62
CA PRO A 158 9.40 8.79 9.59
C PRO A 158 9.66 9.81 8.47
N GLU A 159 10.86 10.37 8.45
CA GLU A 159 11.29 11.18 7.32
C GLU A 159 11.29 10.36 6.02
N VAL A 160 10.73 10.95 4.97
CA VAL A 160 10.67 10.38 3.62
C VAL A 160 11.53 11.20 2.68
N ASP A 161 12.20 10.55 1.74
CA ASP A 161 12.83 11.26 0.63
C ASP A 161 11.76 11.59 -0.41
N ASP A 162 11.24 12.81 -0.37
CA ASP A 162 10.16 13.25 -1.26
C ASP A 162 10.64 13.83 -2.61
N ARG A 163 11.95 13.72 -2.92
CA ARG A 163 12.53 14.20 -4.17
C ARG A 163 12.08 13.34 -5.34
N SER A 164 11.86 13.97 -6.50
CA SER A 164 11.56 13.31 -7.78
C SER A 164 10.47 12.22 -7.71
N GLN A 165 10.76 10.92 -7.57
CA GLN A 165 9.75 9.86 -7.48
C GLN A 165 9.49 9.34 -6.05
N GLY A 166 10.24 9.79 -5.05
CA GLY A 166 10.13 9.29 -3.68
C GLY A 166 9.04 9.99 -2.86
N GLY A 167 8.82 9.58 -1.62
CA GLY A 167 7.88 10.19 -0.69
C GLY A 167 7.17 9.15 0.17
N LEU A 168 6.04 9.55 0.77
CA LEU A 168 5.02 8.59 1.21
C LEU A 168 4.23 8.16 -0.03
N LEU A 169 4.23 6.86 -0.31
CA LEU A 169 3.80 6.30 -1.59
C LEU A 169 2.43 5.62 -1.42
N ASP A 170 2.36 4.31 -1.60
CA ASP A 170 1.10 3.60 -1.65
C ASP A 170 0.59 3.24 -0.25
N ILE A 171 -0.70 2.94 -0.13
CA ILE A 171 -1.39 2.65 1.11
C ILE A 171 -2.37 1.49 0.93
N ALA A 172 -2.50 0.65 1.95
CA ALA A 172 -3.56 -0.36 2.04
C ALA A 172 -4.10 -0.44 3.47
N PRO A 173 -5.42 -0.28 3.67
CA PRO A 173 -6.07 -0.68 4.92
C PRO A 173 -5.92 -2.18 5.16
N ALA A 174 -5.64 -2.57 6.40
CA ALA A 174 -5.62 -3.98 6.76
C ALA A 174 -7.01 -4.62 6.56
N PRO A 175 -7.11 -5.93 6.28
CA PRO A 175 -8.40 -6.60 6.13
C PRO A 175 -9.31 -6.46 7.35
N ASP A 176 -8.73 -6.31 8.55
CA ASP A 176 -9.42 -6.13 9.83
C ASP A 176 -9.47 -4.66 10.28
N PHE A 177 -9.29 -3.68 9.38
CA PHE A 177 -9.19 -2.25 9.70
C PHE A 177 -10.34 -1.73 10.58
N SER A 178 -11.57 -2.23 10.39
CA SER A 178 -12.73 -1.84 11.21
C SER A 178 -12.52 -2.06 12.72
N SER A 179 -11.68 -3.03 13.10
CA SER A 179 -11.30 -3.31 14.49
C SER A 179 -9.88 -2.86 14.82
N SER A 180 -8.92 -3.06 13.91
CA SER A 180 -7.50 -2.83 14.19
C SER A 180 -7.06 -1.39 13.92
N ARG A 181 -7.74 -0.71 12.99
CA ARG A 181 -7.36 0.58 12.39
C ARG A 181 -5.94 0.60 11.81
N MET A 182 -5.43 -0.58 11.42
CA MET A 182 -4.08 -0.71 10.87
C MET A 182 -4.03 -0.34 9.40
N LEU A 183 -3.08 0.52 9.06
CA LEU A 183 -2.76 0.93 7.69
C LEU A 183 -1.33 0.47 7.36
N TYR A 184 -1.15 0.01 6.13
CA TYR A 184 0.15 -0.38 5.58
C TYR A 184 0.53 0.60 4.49
N PHE A 185 1.81 0.95 4.45
CA PHE A 185 2.33 1.99 3.58
C PHE A 185 3.59 1.52 2.88
N THR A 186 3.81 2.03 1.69
CA THR A 186 5.14 2.06 1.09
C THR A 186 5.69 3.48 1.11
N LEU A 187 7.01 3.61 1.28
CA LEU A 187 7.67 4.90 1.38
C LEU A 187 9.10 4.83 0.86
N ALA A 188 9.61 5.96 0.38
CA ALA A 188 11.04 6.15 0.18
C ALA A 188 11.66 6.52 1.54
N GLU A 189 12.12 5.52 2.29
CA GLU A 189 12.78 5.73 3.58
C GLU A 189 14.10 6.48 3.36
N ALA A 190 14.26 7.62 4.00
CA ALA A 190 15.46 8.44 3.92
C ALA A 190 16.45 8.09 5.05
N THR A 191 17.72 7.93 4.69
CA THR A 191 18.83 7.79 5.63
C THR A 191 20.06 8.55 5.15
N ASP A 192 21.07 8.67 6.00
CA ASP A 192 22.37 9.23 5.61
C ASP A 192 23.08 8.45 4.49
N GLN A 193 22.69 7.20 4.23
CA GLN A 193 23.23 6.36 3.15
C GLN A 193 22.49 6.55 1.81
N GLY A 194 21.41 7.33 1.80
CA GLY A 194 20.49 7.48 0.69
C GLY A 194 19.12 6.89 1.02
N SER A 195 18.38 6.49 -0.02
CA SER A 195 16.99 6.07 0.07
C SER A 195 16.74 4.69 -0.55
N LEU A 196 15.67 4.04 -0.10
CA LEU A 196 15.16 2.79 -0.66
C LEU A 196 13.63 2.72 -0.50
N THR A 197 12.99 1.78 -1.18
CA THR A 197 11.59 1.43 -0.92
C THR A 197 11.48 0.62 0.36
N ALA A 198 10.73 1.14 1.33
CA ALA A 198 10.39 0.42 2.56
C ALA A 198 8.88 0.14 2.61
N VAL A 199 8.51 -0.87 3.40
CA VAL A 199 7.13 -1.12 3.81
C VAL A 199 7.05 -0.82 5.30
N GLY A 200 6.10 0.03 5.67
CA GLY A 200 5.77 0.31 7.06
C GLY A 200 4.32 0.05 7.36
N ARG A 201 3.99 -0.01 8.65
CA ARG A 201 2.61 -0.06 9.12
C ARG A 201 2.43 0.84 10.33
N GLY A 202 1.23 1.34 10.52
CA GLY A 202 0.86 2.13 11.68
C GLY A 202 -0.64 2.11 11.91
N ARG A 203 -1.06 2.46 13.12
CA ARG A 203 -2.48 2.50 13.49
C ARG A 203 -3.01 3.91 13.31
N LEU A 204 -4.08 4.10 12.55
CA LEU A 204 -4.77 5.39 12.51
C LEU A 204 -5.48 5.63 13.85
N SER A 205 -5.10 6.68 14.58
CA SER A 205 -5.75 7.09 15.84
C SER A 205 -7.28 7.19 15.74
N ASP A 206 -7.97 7.05 16.87
CA ASP A 206 -9.44 7.06 16.91
C ASP A 206 -10.04 8.43 16.57
N ASP A 207 -9.31 9.50 16.88
CA ASP A 207 -9.67 10.88 16.50
C ASP A 207 -9.15 11.28 15.11
N GLU A 208 -8.42 10.38 14.44
CA GLU A 208 -7.92 10.53 13.08
C GLU A 208 -6.98 11.73 12.90
N THR A 209 -6.20 12.03 13.93
CA THR A 209 -5.24 13.15 13.91
C THR A 209 -3.79 12.71 13.67
N ILE A 210 -3.48 11.44 13.93
CA ILE A 210 -2.13 10.86 13.81
C ILE A 210 -2.15 9.37 13.42
N VAL A 211 -1.11 8.92 12.72
CA VAL A 211 -0.75 7.50 12.61
C VAL A 211 0.19 7.12 13.75
N GLU A 212 -0.28 6.27 14.64
CA GLU A 212 0.41 5.85 15.85
C GLU A 212 1.26 4.61 15.60
N ASN A 213 2.33 4.47 16.39
CA ASN A 213 3.18 3.27 16.43
C ASN A 213 3.68 2.84 15.05
N PHE A 214 4.04 3.81 14.22
CA PHE A 214 4.55 3.51 12.89
C PHE A 214 5.88 2.75 12.98
N GLU A 215 5.96 1.62 12.30
CA GLU A 215 7.17 0.81 12.24
C GLU A 215 7.45 0.35 10.81
N ILE A 216 8.73 0.26 10.46
CA ILE A 216 9.19 -0.33 9.21
C ILE A 216 9.26 -1.85 9.37
N VAL A 217 8.49 -2.57 8.58
CA VAL A 217 8.42 -4.04 8.61
C VAL A 217 9.28 -4.69 7.52
N TRP A 218 9.64 -3.95 6.46
CA TRP A 218 10.50 -4.46 5.39
C TRP A 218 11.26 -3.34 4.66
N ARG A 219 12.44 -3.66 4.13
CA ARG A 219 13.29 -2.75 3.36
C ARG A 219 13.87 -3.42 2.12
N ALA A 220 13.81 -2.75 0.98
CA ALA A 220 14.46 -3.14 -0.27
C ALA A 220 15.96 -2.81 -0.26
N ILE A 221 16.74 -3.45 0.62
CA ILE A 221 18.18 -3.19 0.72
C ILE A 221 18.94 -3.54 -0.56
N PRO A 222 20.06 -2.84 -0.87
CA PRO A 222 20.72 -1.80 -0.07
C PRO A 222 20.18 -0.38 -0.31
N TYR A 223 20.60 0.57 0.54
CA TYR A 223 20.38 2.00 0.30
C TYR A 223 21.19 2.50 -0.89
N TYR A 224 20.61 3.44 -1.64
CA TYR A 224 21.30 4.14 -2.73
C TYR A 224 21.03 5.64 -2.64
N ASP A 225 22.05 6.45 -2.89
CA ASP A 225 21.86 7.90 -3.11
C ASP A 225 21.24 8.12 -4.50
N ASN A 226 19.92 7.96 -4.58
CA ASN A 226 19.10 8.26 -5.75
C ASN A 226 17.78 8.90 -5.30
N SER A 227 16.92 9.25 -6.26
CA SER A 227 15.57 9.77 -5.99
C SER A 227 14.55 9.15 -6.95
N ALA A 228 14.75 7.90 -7.36
CA ALA A 228 13.95 7.22 -8.37
C ALA A 228 13.82 5.72 -8.09
N HIS A 229 12.88 5.07 -8.79
CA HIS A 229 12.65 3.62 -8.72
C HIS A 229 12.04 3.11 -7.41
N PHE A 230 11.08 3.86 -6.85
CA PHE A 230 10.36 3.47 -5.63
C PHE A 230 8.97 2.84 -5.86
N GLY A 231 8.62 2.55 -7.12
CA GLY A 231 7.30 2.03 -7.50
C GLY A 231 6.93 0.77 -6.70
N SER A 232 5.73 0.77 -6.13
CA SER A 232 5.25 -0.27 -5.23
C SER A 232 3.73 -0.22 -5.09
N ARG A 233 3.14 -1.33 -4.62
CA ARG A 233 1.72 -1.46 -4.26
C ARG A 233 1.55 -2.55 -3.19
N PRO A 234 1.18 -2.20 -1.94
CA PRO A 234 0.83 -3.18 -0.93
C PRO A 234 -0.55 -3.76 -1.22
N GLU A 235 -0.71 -5.06 -1.10
CA GLU A 235 -1.98 -5.76 -1.28
C GLU A 235 -2.02 -6.97 -0.35
N PHE A 236 -3.21 -7.31 0.14
CA PHE A 236 -3.45 -8.49 0.95
C PHE A 236 -4.04 -9.60 0.10
N ASP A 237 -3.57 -10.82 0.32
CA ASP A 237 -4.19 -12.01 -0.27
C ASP A 237 -5.61 -12.20 0.30
N VAL A 238 -6.53 -12.68 -0.54
CA VAL A 238 -7.97 -12.79 -0.24
C VAL A 238 -8.44 -14.24 -0.10
#